data_AF-A0A7J3IZH8-F1
#
_entry.id   AF-A0A7J3IZH8-F1
#
_cell.length_a   1.000
_cell.length_b   1.000
_cell.length_c   1.000
_cell.angle_alpha   90.00
_cell.angle_beta   90.00
_cell.angle_gamma   90.00
#
_symmetry.space_group_name_H-M   'P 1'
#
loop_
_entity.id
_entity.type
_entity.pdbx_description
1 polymer ?
#
loop_
_entity_poly.entity_id
_entity_poly.type
_entity_poly.pdbx_seq_one_letter_code
_entity_poly.pdbx_strand_id
1 'polypeptide(L)'
;MKKLVESSGVEVAFKEVDVVTTGTFGAMCSSGAIINLGHSDPPMKIQNAWINDVPICHPGAAVDLYIGATAMSETRPFEYGGGHVIEDLISGKEVELRATAYGTDCYPRTQLRTTITKDDLNQFYLINFRNCYQRYVCATNSRDETIYTYMGKLLPRFGNATFAGTGELNPLMNDPDYETIGVGTRIFLGGTQGYVIGEGTQHDPKNGYGTIMVRGDCKKMNPKFIRGAAFTKYGTTMYVGIGIPIPILNIGLARKTAIRDEEIKVPIVDYGVPVRDRPKLGFVSYKELKSGTITINGKKVKVSPLSSIKTAIEIAETLKKWIEEGLFYLTSPVERLPIDTEFKPMRQKEKTLLVRDIVQKVITCREDEEIRDVARKIIDYAVNHVVVVNERGELTGIVTSWDITRAVAEGKDKLSDIITRKVITARMEEPIEAAARRMAQYQISALPVIDHRRKVLGIITSEDVTKILGRQING
;
A
#
# COMPACT_ATOMS: atom_id res chain seq x y z
N MET A 1 -27.53 16.22 2.51
CA MET A 1 -26.53 17.30 2.43
C MET A 1 -26.21 17.72 1.01
N LYS A 2 -25.35 17.01 0.27
CA LYS A 2 -24.80 17.46 -1.02
C LYS A 2 -25.84 17.96 -2.04
N LYS A 3 -26.86 17.14 -2.35
CA LYS A 3 -27.95 17.51 -3.27
C LYS A 3 -28.73 18.74 -2.77
N LEU A 4 -28.94 18.84 -1.46
CA LEU A 4 -29.70 19.93 -0.84
C LEU A 4 -28.92 21.25 -0.89
N VAL A 5 -27.60 21.21 -0.68
CA VAL A 5 -26.74 22.39 -0.85
C VAL A 5 -26.72 22.87 -2.30
N GLU A 6 -26.69 21.95 -3.26
CA GLU A 6 -26.74 22.27 -4.69
C GLU A 6 -28.08 22.87 -5.11
N SER A 7 -29.21 22.35 -4.60
CA SER A 7 -30.54 22.84 -4.97
C SER A 7 -30.98 24.09 -4.22
N SER A 8 -30.57 24.24 -2.96
CA SER A 8 -31.23 25.14 -2.00
C SER A 8 -30.24 25.95 -1.15
N GLY A 9 -28.94 25.77 -1.33
CA GLY A 9 -27.90 26.48 -0.59
C GLY A 9 -27.55 25.84 0.76
N VAL A 10 -26.42 26.29 1.32
CA VAL A 10 -25.85 25.70 2.55
C VAL A 10 -26.62 26.11 3.81
N GLU A 11 -27.21 27.30 3.81
CA GLU A 11 -28.01 27.84 4.91
C GLU A 11 -29.28 27.02 5.12
N VAL A 12 -29.94 26.59 4.03
CA VAL A 12 -31.12 25.72 4.07
C VAL A 12 -30.70 24.33 4.53
N ALA A 13 -29.65 23.78 3.95
CA ALA A 13 -29.17 22.45 4.32
C ALA A 13 -28.74 22.34 5.79
N PHE A 14 -28.15 23.40 6.35
CA PHE A 14 -27.81 23.50 7.78
C PHE A 14 -29.05 23.44 8.68
N LYS A 15 -30.19 24.01 8.27
CA LYS A 15 -31.43 23.99 9.05
C LYS A 15 -32.19 22.66 8.98
N GLU A 16 -32.02 21.92 7.90
CA GLU A 16 -32.82 20.70 7.61
C GLU A 16 -32.08 19.39 7.91
N VAL A 17 -30.76 19.41 8.04
CA VAL A 17 -29.95 18.20 8.20
C VAL A 17 -29.23 18.22 9.53
N ASP A 18 -29.62 17.33 10.44
CA ASP A 18 -28.97 17.19 11.75
C ASP A 18 -27.66 16.39 11.67
N VAL A 19 -27.60 15.37 10.82
CA VAL A 19 -26.49 14.41 10.76
C VAL A 19 -26.20 13.99 9.33
N VAL A 20 -24.92 13.91 8.97
CA VAL A 20 -24.46 13.27 7.73
C VAL A 20 -23.70 11.99 8.07
N THR A 21 -24.19 10.85 7.60
CA THR A 21 -23.48 9.57 7.76
C THR A 21 -22.48 9.35 6.65
N THR A 22 -21.29 8.89 7.02
CA THR A 22 -20.16 8.65 6.11
C THR A 22 -19.74 7.18 6.17
N GLY A 23 -18.95 6.74 5.20
CA GLY A 23 -18.58 5.33 5.07
C GLY A 23 -17.31 5.10 4.26
N THR A 24 -16.51 4.13 4.69
CA THR A 24 -15.38 3.60 3.95
C THR A 24 -15.25 2.09 4.13
N PHE A 25 -14.81 1.42 3.07
CA PHE A 25 -14.46 -0.01 3.10
C PHE A 25 -13.27 -0.22 2.18
N GLY A 26 -12.09 -0.43 2.76
CA GLY A 26 -10.85 -0.57 2.01
C GLY A 26 -9.83 -1.41 2.76
N ALA A 27 -8.78 -1.83 2.04
CA ALA A 27 -7.68 -2.57 2.63
C ALA A 27 -6.90 -1.69 3.62
N MET A 28 -6.79 -2.16 4.86
CA MET A 28 -6.12 -1.50 5.97
C MET A 28 -5.01 -2.40 6.50
N CYS A 29 -3.79 -2.27 5.96
CA CYS A 29 -2.65 -3.10 6.36
C CYS A 29 -2.24 -2.88 7.83
N SER A 30 -2.54 -1.72 8.40
CA SER A 30 -2.27 -1.36 9.80
C SER A 30 -3.29 -1.93 10.80
N SER A 31 -4.02 -2.97 10.40
CA SER A 31 -5.03 -3.62 11.23
C SER A 31 -4.47 -4.79 12.02
N GLY A 32 -5.13 -5.12 13.12
CA GLY A 32 -4.85 -6.32 13.89
C GLY A 32 -5.77 -6.43 15.09
N ALA A 33 -5.62 -7.54 15.82
CA ALA A 33 -6.45 -7.82 16.98
C ALA A 33 -5.61 -8.23 18.19
N ILE A 34 -6.00 -7.72 19.36
CA ILE A 34 -5.57 -8.24 20.65
C ILE A 34 -6.43 -9.45 21.00
N ILE A 35 -5.77 -10.52 21.43
CA ILE A 35 -6.38 -11.77 21.87
C ILE A 35 -5.85 -12.10 23.26
N ASN A 36 -6.76 -12.40 24.19
CA ASN A 36 -6.42 -13.05 25.44
C ASN A 36 -7.00 -14.46 25.43
N LEU A 37 -6.13 -15.46 25.56
CA LEU A 37 -6.49 -16.88 25.48
C LEU A 37 -7.00 -17.46 26.81
N GLY A 38 -6.74 -16.79 27.93
CA GLY A 38 -6.75 -17.44 29.24
C GLY A 38 -5.57 -18.42 29.42
N HIS A 39 -5.31 -18.82 30.66
CA HIS A 39 -4.27 -19.81 30.93
C HIS A 39 -4.75 -21.22 30.57
N SER A 40 -3.85 -21.98 29.94
CA SER A 40 -3.96 -23.44 29.87
C SER A 40 -3.71 -24.06 31.25
N ASP A 41 -4.02 -25.35 31.41
CA ASP A 41 -3.68 -26.11 32.60
C ASP A 41 -2.77 -27.30 32.22
N PRO A 42 -1.52 -27.37 32.70
CA PRO A 42 -0.82 -26.38 33.53
C PRO A 42 -0.60 -25.04 32.82
N PRO A 43 -0.41 -23.93 33.57
CA PRO A 43 -0.30 -22.59 32.99
C PRO A 43 0.96 -22.42 32.15
N MET A 44 0.85 -21.54 31.15
CA MET A 44 1.88 -21.29 30.14
C MET A 44 2.19 -19.79 30.05
N LYS A 45 3.48 -19.47 29.91
CA LYS A 45 3.98 -18.14 29.56
C LYS A 45 4.47 -18.17 28.12
N ILE A 46 3.54 -17.93 27.20
CA ILE A 46 3.74 -18.06 25.76
C ILE A 46 4.90 -17.16 25.33
N GLN A 47 5.88 -17.75 24.65
CA GLN A 47 6.98 -17.03 24.03
C GLN A 47 6.74 -16.84 22.53
N ASN A 48 6.32 -17.90 21.85
CA ASN A 48 5.92 -17.86 20.45
C ASN A 48 4.56 -18.52 20.29
N ALA A 49 3.73 -17.99 19.39
CA ALA A 49 2.43 -18.54 19.09
C ALA A 49 2.10 -18.39 17.61
N TRP A 50 1.26 -19.29 17.13
CA TRP A 50 0.70 -19.26 15.79
C TRP A 50 -0.75 -19.68 15.84
N ILE A 51 -1.58 -19.03 15.03
CA ILE A 51 -2.95 -19.48 14.75
C ILE A 51 -3.05 -19.80 13.26
N ASN A 52 -3.44 -21.02 12.91
CA ASN A 52 -3.46 -21.52 11.52
C ASN A 52 -2.14 -21.23 10.77
N ASP A 53 -1.02 -21.50 11.44
CA ASP A 53 0.36 -21.23 10.98
C ASP A 53 0.71 -19.75 10.71
N VAL A 54 -0.15 -18.82 11.12
CA VAL A 54 0.16 -17.40 11.08
C VAL A 54 0.90 -17.03 12.37
N PRO A 55 2.13 -16.52 12.30
CA PRO A 55 2.88 -16.12 13.48
C PRO A 55 2.21 -14.91 14.15
N ILE A 56 2.20 -14.93 15.48
CA ILE A 56 1.56 -13.93 16.31
C ILE A 56 2.62 -13.19 17.11
N CYS A 57 2.47 -11.88 17.25
CA CYS A 57 3.32 -11.10 18.13
C CYS A 57 2.89 -11.34 19.58
N HIS A 58 3.85 -11.56 20.48
CA HIS A 58 3.59 -11.58 21.92
C HIS A 58 3.94 -10.20 22.51
N PRO A 59 2.95 -9.30 22.69
CA PRO A 59 3.21 -7.93 23.11
C PRO A 59 3.33 -7.75 24.64
N GLY A 60 3.03 -8.78 25.44
CA GLY A 60 2.66 -8.57 26.84
C GLY A 60 2.85 -9.76 27.77
N ALA A 61 1.94 -9.91 28.73
CA ALA A 61 2.01 -10.95 29.75
C ALA A 61 1.54 -12.30 29.20
N ALA A 62 1.87 -13.37 29.92
CA ALA A 62 1.86 -14.79 29.56
C ALA A 62 0.92 -15.31 28.46
N VAL A 63 -0.31 -14.81 28.31
CA VAL A 63 -1.31 -15.30 27.36
C VAL A 63 -1.98 -14.18 26.54
N ASP A 64 -1.42 -12.98 26.59
CA ASP A 64 -1.83 -11.84 25.76
C ASP A 64 -1.06 -11.84 24.44
N LEU A 65 -1.82 -11.77 23.34
CA LEU A 65 -1.30 -11.92 21.99
C LEU A 65 -1.82 -10.79 21.10
N TYR A 66 -1.05 -10.44 20.07
CA TYR A 66 -1.46 -9.52 19.02
C TYR A 66 -1.21 -10.13 17.64
N ILE A 67 -2.29 -10.33 16.88
CA ILE A 67 -2.24 -10.81 15.51
C ILE A 67 -2.36 -9.64 14.53
N GLY A 68 -1.31 -9.39 13.76
CA GLY A 68 -1.30 -8.35 12.73
C GLY A 68 -1.90 -8.86 11.43
N ALA A 69 -2.72 -8.05 10.76
CA ALA A 69 -3.43 -8.44 9.54
C ALA A 69 -2.48 -8.87 8.39
N THR A 70 -1.26 -8.32 8.36
CA THR A 70 -0.23 -8.58 7.34
C THR A 70 0.71 -9.72 7.69
N ALA A 71 0.58 -10.33 8.87
CA ALA A 71 1.33 -11.55 9.18
C ALA A 71 0.89 -12.64 8.19
N MET A 72 1.84 -13.32 7.56
CA MET A 72 1.55 -14.36 6.58
C MET A 72 1.70 -15.74 7.20
N SER A 73 0.86 -16.67 6.78
CA SER A 73 1.00 -18.07 7.15
C SER A 73 2.35 -18.61 6.68
N GLU A 74 3.01 -19.39 7.53
CA GLU A 74 4.26 -20.08 7.20
C GLU A 74 4.04 -21.19 6.15
N THR A 75 2.84 -21.77 6.11
CA THR A 75 2.48 -22.87 5.21
C THR A 75 1.74 -22.41 3.96
N ARG A 76 1.05 -21.26 4.00
CA ARG A 76 0.29 -20.66 2.88
C ARG A 76 0.65 -19.18 2.66
N PRO A 77 1.93 -18.85 2.41
CA PRO A 77 2.37 -17.46 2.24
C PRO A 77 1.69 -16.81 1.04
N PHE A 78 1.45 -15.49 1.11
CA PHE A 78 0.72 -14.70 0.10
C PHE A 78 -0.73 -15.09 -0.17
N GLU A 79 -1.28 -16.11 0.49
CA GLU A 79 -2.66 -16.57 0.32
C GLU A 79 -3.46 -16.42 1.61
N TYR A 80 -2.87 -16.78 2.75
CA TYR A 80 -3.51 -16.75 4.05
C TYR A 80 -2.63 -16.04 5.10
N GLY A 81 -3.26 -15.37 6.05
CA GLY A 81 -2.55 -14.50 7.01
C GLY A 81 -3.44 -13.97 8.11
N GLY A 82 -2.93 -13.06 8.93
CA GLY A 82 -3.61 -12.59 10.13
C GLY A 82 -4.98 -11.98 9.86
N GLY A 83 -5.15 -11.27 8.74
CA GLY A 83 -6.48 -10.75 8.34
C GLY A 83 -7.50 -11.86 8.11
N HIS A 84 -7.07 -13.00 7.57
CA HIS A 84 -7.93 -14.16 7.35
C HIS A 84 -8.23 -14.90 8.66
N VAL A 85 -7.25 -15.03 9.56
CA VAL A 85 -7.48 -15.59 10.91
C VAL A 85 -8.51 -14.76 11.67
N ILE A 86 -8.40 -13.43 11.62
CA ILE A 86 -9.36 -12.52 12.27
C ILE A 86 -10.76 -12.72 11.66
N GLU A 87 -10.89 -12.75 10.33
CA GLU A 87 -12.17 -13.03 9.65
C GLU A 87 -12.74 -14.39 10.04
N ASP A 88 -11.92 -15.44 10.07
CA ASP A 88 -12.33 -16.81 10.40
C ASP A 88 -12.87 -16.89 11.82
N LEU A 89 -12.15 -16.31 12.80
CA LEU A 89 -12.61 -16.22 14.19
C LEU A 89 -13.90 -15.41 14.31
N ILE A 90 -14.00 -14.24 13.67
CA ILE A 90 -15.24 -13.43 13.66
C ILE A 90 -16.43 -14.24 13.11
N SER A 91 -16.18 -15.03 12.06
CA SER A 91 -17.14 -15.94 11.43
C SER A 91 -17.51 -17.15 12.30
N GLY A 92 -16.91 -17.31 13.49
CA GLY A 92 -17.14 -18.43 14.39
C GLY A 92 -16.47 -19.73 13.96
N LYS A 93 -15.49 -19.67 13.04
CA LYS A 93 -14.73 -20.87 12.66
C LYS A 93 -13.75 -21.24 13.75
N GLU A 94 -13.55 -22.54 13.89
CA GLU A 94 -12.48 -23.12 14.69
C GLU A 94 -11.13 -22.93 13.97
N VAL A 95 -10.10 -22.55 14.73
CA VAL A 95 -8.74 -22.34 14.25
C VAL A 95 -7.74 -23.08 15.13
N GLU A 96 -6.66 -23.59 14.53
CA GLU A 96 -5.59 -24.28 15.27
C GLU A 96 -4.70 -23.25 15.96
N LEU A 97 -4.49 -23.40 17.27
CA LEU A 97 -3.51 -22.66 18.06
C LEU A 97 -2.33 -23.57 18.40
N ARG A 98 -1.12 -23.11 18.08
CA ARG A 98 0.13 -23.69 18.59
C ARG A 98 0.94 -22.64 19.33
N ALA A 99 1.56 -23.02 20.44
CA ALA A 99 2.42 -22.13 21.21
C ALA A 99 3.62 -22.86 21.82
N THR A 100 4.72 -22.13 22.00
CA THR A 100 5.93 -22.60 22.69
C THR A 100 6.37 -21.60 23.76
N ALA A 101 7.04 -22.11 24.79
CA ALA A 101 7.55 -21.36 25.94
C ALA A 101 8.80 -22.05 26.51
N TYR A 102 9.64 -21.28 27.21
CA TYR A 102 10.86 -21.78 27.87
C TYR A 102 10.59 -22.53 29.19
N GLY A 103 9.39 -22.40 29.76
CA GLY A 103 9.02 -23.02 31.04
C GLY A 103 9.58 -22.28 32.26
N THR A 104 8.79 -22.19 33.33
CA THR A 104 9.18 -21.63 34.63
C THR A 104 8.42 -22.33 35.75
N ASP A 105 8.78 -22.12 37.01
CA ASP A 105 8.04 -22.68 38.16
C ASP A 105 6.56 -22.24 38.18
N CYS A 106 6.27 -20.99 37.81
CA CYS A 106 4.90 -20.48 37.72
C CYS A 106 4.16 -20.92 36.45
N TYR A 107 4.91 -21.30 35.40
CA TYR A 107 4.38 -21.61 34.08
C TYR A 107 5.12 -22.82 33.49
N PRO A 108 4.83 -24.05 33.98
CA PRO A 108 5.64 -25.22 33.67
C PRO A 108 5.39 -25.75 32.24
N ARG A 109 4.27 -25.40 31.62
CA ARG A 109 3.95 -25.85 30.25
C ARG A 109 4.84 -25.15 29.23
N THR A 110 5.57 -25.95 28.44
CA THR A 110 6.49 -25.46 27.40
C THR A 110 5.93 -25.54 25.99
N GLN A 111 4.89 -26.35 25.77
CA GLN A 111 4.24 -26.52 24.47
C GLN A 111 2.71 -26.65 24.63
N LEU A 112 1.99 -26.11 23.65
CA LEU A 112 0.54 -26.22 23.55
C LEU A 112 0.16 -26.36 22.08
N ARG A 113 -0.74 -27.31 21.79
CA ARG A 113 -1.46 -27.41 20.51
C ARG A 113 -2.91 -27.70 20.82
N THR A 114 -3.81 -26.89 20.30
CA THR A 114 -5.26 -26.99 20.56
C THR A 114 -6.02 -26.29 19.45
N THR A 115 -7.35 -26.32 19.51
CA THR A 115 -8.22 -25.54 18.65
C THR A 115 -9.02 -24.55 19.50
N ILE A 116 -9.34 -23.40 18.90
CA ILE A 116 -10.10 -22.34 19.57
C ILE A 116 -11.10 -21.71 18.59
N THR A 117 -12.17 -21.17 19.14
CA THR A 117 -13.14 -20.29 18.47
C THR A 117 -13.10 -18.91 19.12
N LYS A 118 -13.86 -17.94 18.57
CA LYS A 118 -13.99 -16.62 19.22
C LYS A 118 -14.63 -16.67 20.61
N ASP A 119 -15.43 -17.70 20.90
CA ASP A 119 -16.18 -17.79 22.15
C ASP A 119 -15.29 -18.30 23.30
N ASP A 120 -14.21 -19.02 22.98
CA ASP A 120 -13.19 -19.46 23.94
C ASP A 120 -12.25 -18.33 24.40
N LEU A 121 -12.15 -17.24 23.62
CA LEU A 121 -11.26 -16.11 23.92
C LEU A 121 -11.84 -15.23 25.03
N ASN A 122 -11.06 -14.80 26.03
CA ASN A 122 -11.58 -13.84 27.01
C ASN A 122 -11.78 -12.45 26.40
N GLN A 123 -10.77 -11.98 25.68
CA GLN A 123 -10.80 -10.73 24.93
C GLN A 123 -10.43 -11.00 23.48
N PHE A 124 -11.19 -10.39 22.58
CA PHE A 124 -10.88 -10.37 21.16
C PHE A 124 -11.27 -8.99 20.60
N TYR A 125 -10.31 -8.08 20.63
CA TYR A 125 -10.52 -6.68 20.28
C TYR A 125 -9.73 -6.32 19.03
N LEU A 126 -10.42 -5.74 18.05
CA LEU A 126 -9.76 -5.09 16.93
C LEU A 126 -9.13 -3.80 17.45
N ILE A 127 -7.81 -3.64 17.25
CA ILE A 127 -7.10 -2.40 17.53
C ILE A 127 -6.29 -2.04 16.29
N ASN A 128 -6.81 -1.09 15.53
CA ASN A 128 -6.18 -0.69 14.29
C ASN A 128 -5.48 0.64 14.49
N PHE A 129 -4.15 0.63 14.38
CA PHE A 129 -3.32 1.80 14.61
C PHE A 129 -3.51 2.91 13.58
N ARG A 130 -4.11 2.64 12.43
CA ARG A 130 -4.29 3.63 11.36
C ARG A 130 -5.37 3.22 10.37
N ASN A 131 -6.34 4.10 10.18
CA ASN A 131 -7.50 3.91 9.32
C ASN A 131 -7.93 5.26 8.71
N CYS A 132 -8.87 5.19 7.76
CA CYS A 132 -9.57 6.33 7.16
C CYS A 132 -8.64 7.47 6.72
N TYR A 133 -7.58 7.17 5.96
CA TYR A 133 -6.76 8.23 5.37
C TYR A 133 -7.63 9.31 4.75
N GLN A 134 -7.42 10.57 5.16
CA GLN A 134 -8.19 11.72 4.71
C GLN A 134 -8.11 11.84 3.20
N ARG A 135 -6.89 11.93 2.68
CA ARG A 135 -6.60 11.72 1.26
C ARG A 135 -5.66 10.54 1.09
N TYR A 136 -5.64 10.02 -0.12
CA TYR A 136 -4.71 8.99 -0.52
C TYR A 136 -4.19 9.28 -1.92
N VAL A 137 -3.46 8.34 -2.53
CA VAL A 137 -2.81 8.54 -3.82
C VAL A 137 -3.45 7.68 -4.91
N CYS A 138 -3.30 8.12 -6.16
CA CYS A 138 -3.51 7.27 -7.33
C CYS A 138 -2.15 6.69 -7.76
N ALA A 139 -1.99 5.37 -7.73
CA ALA A 139 -0.74 4.70 -8.02
C ALA A 139 -0.67 4.22 -9.48
N THR A 140 0.48 4.43 -10.13
CA THR A 140 0.78 3.91 -11.46
C THR A 140 2.23 3.41 -11.53
N ASN A 141 2.67 2.90 -12.68
CA ASN A 141 3.98 2.28 -12.82
C ASN A 141 4.65 2.63 -14.16
N SER A 142 5.77 3.36 -14.11
CA SER A 142 6.56 3.72 -15.29
C SER A 142 7.53 2.65 -15.79
N ARG A 143 7.71 1.55 -15.06
CA ARG A 143 8.66 0.49 -15.46
C ARG A 143 8.16 -0.29 -16.66
N ASP A 144 9.09 -1.01 -17.29
CA ASP A 144 8.79 -1.96 -18.37
C ASP A 144 8.24 -3.31 -17.88
N GLU A 145 8.22 -3.51 -16.56
CA GLU A 145 7.75 -4.72 -15.88
C GLU A 145 6.53 -4.43 -15.00
N THR A 146 5.71 -5.46 -14.77
CA THR A 146 4.61 -5.37 -13.81
C THR A 146 5.20 -5.32 -12.41
N ILE A 147 4.72 -4.39 -11.58
CA ILE A 147 5.05 -4.36 -10.14
C ILE A 147 3.83 -4.76 -9.32
N TYR A 148 4.11 -5.37 -8.17
CA TYR A 148 3.10 -5.87 -7.23
C TYR A 148 3.25 -5.11 -5.92
N THR A 149 2.19 -4.43 -5.48
CA THR A 149 2.26 -3.44 -4.40
C THR A 149 1.04 -3.56 -3.49
N TYR A 150 1.02 -2.84 -2.36
CA TYR A 150 -0.22 -2.63 -1.59
C TYR A 150 -1.29 -1.87 -2.36
N MET A 151 -0.92 -1.21 -3.46
CA MET A 151 -1.85 -0.58 -4.40
C MET A 151 -2.35 -1.58 -5.45
N GLY A 152 -2.13 -2.88 -5.25
CA GLY A 152 -2.46 -3.92 -6.23
C GLY A 152 -1.40 -4.05 -7.33
N LYS A 153 -1.81 -4.72 -8.40
CA LYS A 153 -0.97 -4.99 -9.59
C LYS A 153 -0.93 -3.76 -10.50
N LEU A 154 0.26 -3.22 -10.72
CA LEU A 154 0.47 -2.07 -11.60
C LEU A 154 1.24 -2.51 -12.85
N LEU A 155 0.58 -2.36 -14.00
CA LEU A 155 1.04 -2.81 -15.30
C LEU A 155 2.16 -1.90 -15.83
N PRO A 156 3.05 -2.43 -16.69
CA PRO A 156 4.14 -1.67 -17.27
C PRO A 156 3.68 -0.40 -17.99
N ARG A 157 4.57 0.59 -18.08
CA ARG A 157 4.44 1.78 -18.94
C ARG A 157 3.11 2.51 -18.77
N PHE A 158 2.71 2.71 -17.52
CA PHE A 158 1.44 3.34 -17.14
C PHE A 158 0.21 2.59 -17.67
N GLY A 159 0.29 1.26 -17.80
CA GLY A 159 -0.77 0.45 -18.40
C GLY A 159 -2.07 0.44 -17.59
N ASN A 160 -2.01 0.75 -16.30
CA ASN A 160 -3.16 1.03 -15.45
C ASN A 160 -2.77 2.01 -14.33
N ALA A 161 -3.79 2.42 -13.58
CA ALA A 161 -3.62 3.01 -12.26
C ALA A 161 -4.64 2.44 -11.27
N THR A 162 -4.35 2.57 -9.99
CA THR A 162 -5.27 2.16 -8.91
C THR A 162 -5.36 3.26 -7.87
N PHE A 163 -6.46 3.31 -7.13
CA PHE A 163 -6.63 4.28 -6.04
C PHE A 163 -7.38 3.62 -4.87
N ALA A 164 -7.25 4.19 -3.68
CA ALA A 164 -8.03 3.79 -2.52
C ALA A 164 -8.75 5.00 -1.92
N GLY A 165 -9.86 4.74 -1.25
CA GLY A 165 -10.75 5.75 -0.66
C GLY A 165 -12.10 5.84 -1.36
N THR A 166 -13.06 6.45 -0.68
CA THR A 166 -14.47 6.54 -1.12
C THR A 166 -14.88 7.95 -1.56
N GLY A 167 -13.90 8.86 -1.68
CA GLY A 167 -14.10 10.23 -2.10
C GLY A 167 -15.03 10.96 -1.15
N GLU A 168 -16.13 11.47 -1.68
CA GLU A 168 -17.12 12.25 -0.92
C GLU A 168 -17.82 11.50 0.23
N LEU A 169 -17.68 10.17 0.33
CA LEU A 169 -18.16 9.37 1.48
C LEU A 169 -17.12 9.20 2.58
N ASN A 170 -15.87 9.61 2.36
CA ASN A 170 -14.80 9.44 3.35
C ASN A 170 -15.11 10.27 4.60
N PRO A 171 -15.13 9.67 5.80
CA PRO A 171 -15.36 10.39 7.05
C PRO A 171 -14.47 11.63 7.23
N LEU A 172 -13.15 11.49 7.05
CA LEU A 172 -12.20 12.58 7.30
C LEU A 172 -12.20 13.64 6.20
N MET A 173 -12.81 13.37 5.04
CA MET A 173 -13.04 14.42 4.03
C MET A 173 -14.26 15.28 4.36
N ASN A 174 -15.20 14.73 5.13
CA ASN A 174 -16.42 15.41 5.57
C ASN A 174 -16.23 16.17 6.89
N ASP A 175 -15.17 15.85 7.65
CA ASP A 175 -14.71 16.58 8.84
C ASP A 175 -13.17 16.74 8.83
N PRO A 176 -12.63 17.58 7.93
CA PRO A 176 -11.19 17.64 7.60
C PRO A 176 -10.28 18.22 8.68
N ASP A 177 -10.85 18.91 9.66
CA ASP A 177 -10.22 19.53 10.82
C ASP A 177 -10.72 18.94 12.14
N TYR A 178 -11.39 17.78 12.07
CA TYR A 178 -11.75 16.94 13.20
C TYR A 178 -12.58 17.67 14.26
N GLU A 179 -13.53 18.52 13.82
CA GLU A 179 -14.43 19.26 14.72
C GLU A 179 -15.30 18.31 15.56
N THR A 180 -15.69 17.18 14.96
CA THR A 180 -16.61 16.18 15.53
C THR A 180 -15.98 14.80 15.72
N ILE A 181 -14.87 14.52 15.02
CA ILE A 181 -14.13 13.26 15.12
C ILE A 181 -12.97 13.41 16.11
N GLY A 182 -12.95 12.59 17.15
CA GLY A 182 -11.87 12.58 18.14
C GLY A 182 -11.93 11.39 19.08
N VAL A 183 -11.12 11.41 20.12
CA VAL A 183 -11.08 10.33 21.12
C VAL A 183 -12.47 10.16 21.73
N GLY A 184 -12.98 8.93 21.73
CA GLY A 184 -14.30 8.60 22.28
C GLY A 184 -15.46 8.75 21.29
N THR A 185 -15.25 9.30 20.08
CA THR A 185 -16.28 9.33 19.03
C THR A 185 -16.73 7.90 18.70
N ARG A 186 -18.03 7.61 18.91
CA ARG A 186 -18.66 6.36 18.50
C ARG A 186 -18.71 6.26 16.99
N ILE A 187 -18.39 5.07 16.47
CA ILE A 187 -18.38 4.79 15.04
C ILE A 187 -19.05 3.45 14.74
N PHE A 188 -19.53 3.29 13.51
CA PHE A 188 -19.72 1.96 12.94
C PHE A 188 -18.33 1.38 12.63
N LEU A 189 -18.02 0.21 13.16
CA LEU A 189 -16.77 -0.51 12.91
C LEU A 189 -17.06 -2.00 12.74
N GLY A 190 -16.82 -2.53 11.53
CA GLY A 190 -16.92 -3.97 11.28
C GLY A 190 -18.32 -4.56 11.49
N GLY A 191 -19.40 -3.79 11.32
CA GLY A 191 -20.77 -4.28 11.53
C GLY A 191 -21.30 -4.12 12.96
N THR A 192 -20.56 -3.45 13.85
CA THR A 192 -20.98 -3.16 15.22
C THR A 192 -20.52 -1.76 15.65
N GLN A 193 -20.77 -1.38 16.90
CA GLN A 193 -20.25 -0.14 17.47
C GLN A 193 -18.77 -0.27 17.83
N GLY A 194 -17.97 0.69 17.39
CA GLY A 194 -16.58 0.90 17.80
C GLY A 194 -16.34 2.34 18.24
N TYR A 195 -15.07 2.65 18.47
CA TYR A 195 -14.65 3.97 18.93
C TYR A 195 -13.38 4.43 18.21
N VAL A 196 -13.28 5.73 17.96
CA VAL A 196 -12.00 6.39 17.74
C VAL A 196 -11.28 6.50 19.08
N ILE A 197 -10.01 6.09 19.13
CA ILE A 197 -9.22 6.08 20.37
C ILE A 197 -7.98 6.97 20.31
N GLY A 198 -7.82 7.75 19.22
CA GLY A 198 -6.71 8.68 19.03
C GLY A 198 -6.42 8.93 17.56
N GLU A 199 -5.40 9.75 17.29
CA GLU A 199 -4.85 9.85 15.95
C GLU A 199 -4.27 8.51 15.49
N GLY A 200 -4.33 8.26 14.19
CA GLY A 200 -3.66 7.10 13.62
C GLY A 200 -2.15 7.30 13.55
N THR A 201 -1.40 6.20 13.40
CA THR A 201 0.00 6.31 12.98
C THR A 201 0.08 6.99 11.61
N GLN A 202 1.19 7.70 11.34
CA GLN A 202 1.35 8.52 10.14
C GLN A 202 0.28 9.63 9.96
N HIS A 203 -0.35 10.09 11.04
CA HIS A 203 -1.28 11.22 11.01
C HIS A 203 -0.55 12.49 10.55
N ASP A 204 -0.95 13.03 9.40
CA ASP A 204 -0.31 14.19 8.75
C ASP A 204 -1.36 15.17 8.19
N PRO A 205 -2.14 15.82 9.08
CA PRO A 205 -3.26 16.69 8.74
C PRO A 205 -2.83 17.91 7.92
N LYS A 206 -1.65 18.50 8.19
CA LYS A 206 -1.15 19.66 7.42
C LYS A 206 -0.99 19.39 5.93
N ASN A 207 -0.66 18.15 5.57
CA ASN A 207 -0.54 17.72 4.18
C ASN A 207 -1.81 17.04 3.65
N GLY A 208 -2.90 17.00 4.43
CA GLY A 208 -4.17 16.37 4.08
C GLY A 208 -4.16 14.85 4.14
N TYR A 209 -3.23 14.26 4.90
CA TYR A 209 -3.09 12.80 5.11
C TYR A 209 -3.39 12.42 6.56
N GLY A 210 -4.41 13.06 7.15
CA GLY A 210 -4.97 12.65 8.43
C GLY A 210 -5.37 11.18 8.48
N THR A 211 -5.21 10.55 9.65
CA THR A 211 -5.60 9.16 9.93
C THR A 211 -6.16 9.01 11.34
N ILE A 212 -6.93 7.96 11.60
CA ILE A 212 -7.49 7.68 12.93
C ILE A 212 -7.12 6.28 13.44
N MET A 213 -6.94 6.18 14.76
CA MET A 213 -6.84 4.91 15.46
C MET A 213 -8.22 4.51 15.98
N VAL A 214 -8.59 3.24 15.80
CA VAL A 214 -9.91 2.74 16.20
C VAL A 214 -9.83 1.43 16.97
N ARG A 215 -10.84 1.21 17.81
CA ARG A 215 -11.02 -0.02 18.59
C ARG A 215 -12.46 -0.54 18.48
N GLY A 216 -12.64 -1.85 18.36
CA GLY A 216 -13.95 -2.51 18.40
C GLY A 216 -13.88 -3.93 18.96
N ASP A 217 -15.04 -4.48 19.30
CA ASP A 217 -15.19 -5.86 19.79
C ASP A 217 -15.41 -6.84 18.63
N CYS A 218 -14.37 -7.63 18.31
CA CYS A 218 -14.42 -8.58 17.20
C CYS A 218 -15.51 -9.64 17.40
N LYS A 219 -15.85 -10.00 18.65
CA LYS A 219 -16.86 -11.04 18.90
C LYS A 219 -18.24 -10.64 18.35
N LYS A 220 -18.51 -9.34 18.29
CA LYS A 220 -19.76 -8.71 17.82
C LYS A 220 -19.70 -8.25 16.37
N MET A 221 -18.53 -8.33 15.72
CA MET A 221 -18.35 -7.91 14.33
C MET A 221 -19.01 -8.90 13.37
N ASN A 222 -19.29 -8.41 12.16
CA ASN A 222 -19.82 -9.19 11.06
C ASN A 222 -18.72 -9.36 9.99
N PRO A 223 -18.43 -10.59 9.53
CA PRO A 223 -17.37 -10.82 8.55
C PRO A 223 -17.64 -10.11 7.22
N LYS A 224 -18.89 -9.74 6.90
CA LYS A 224 -19.19 -8.88 5.74
C LYS A 224 -18.39 -7.59 5.71
N PHE A 225 -18.12 -7.01 6.89
CA PHE A 225 -17.43 -5.73 7.05
C PHE A 225 -15.99 -5.87 7.57
N ILE A 226 -15.52 -7.10 7.80
CA ILE A 226 -14.13 -7.43 8.15
C ILE A 226 -13.71 -8.64 7.30
N ARG A 227 -12.94 -8.39 6.24
CA ARG A 227 -12.54 -9.44 5.27
C ARG A 227 -11.02 -9.55 5.17
N GLY A 228 -10.48 -10.73 5.44
CA GLY A 228 -9.13 -11.09 5.05
C GLY A 228 -8.98 -10.97 3.53
N ALA A 229 -7.83 -10.48 3.09
CA ALA A 229 -7.51 -10.37 1.69
C ALA A 229 -6.02 -10.63 1.43
N ALA A 230 -5.71 -10.95 0.19
CA ALA A 230 -4.34 -11.09 -0.28
C ALA A 230 -4.13 -10.32 -1.58
N PHE A 231 -3.02 -9.60 -1.64
CA PHE A 231 -2.55 -8.98 -2.88
C PHE A 231 -1.43 -9.82 -3.46
N THR A 232 -1.65 -10.29 -4.69
CA THR A 232 -0.75 -11.17 -5.43
C THR A 232 0.69 -10.67 -5.36
N LYS A 233 1.61 -11.51 -4.86
CA LYS A 233 3.05 -11.22 -4.70
C LYS A 233 3.41 -10.01 -3.81
N TYR A 234 2.45 -9.42 -3.10
CA TYR A 234 2.70 -8.37 -2.12
C TYR A 234 2.55 -8.90 -0.69
N GLY A 235 1.43 -9.58 -0.39
CA GLY A 235 1.17 -10.16 0.92
C GLY A 235 -0.29 -10.08 1.32
N THR A 236 -0.57 -10.42 2.58
CA THR A 236 -1.90 -10.44 3.18
C THR A 236 -2.26 -9.09 3.77
N THR A 237 -3.56 -8.83 3.89
CA THR A 237 -4.14 -7.61 4.46
C THR A 237 -5.57 -7.89 4.93
N MET A 238 -6.29 -6.86 5.35
CA MET A 238 -7.69 -6.96 5.77
C MET A 238 -8.47 -5.73 5.31
N TYR A 239 -9.66 -5.94 4.77
CA TYR A 239 -10.64 -4.89 4.50
C TYR A 239 -11.45 -4.61 5.75
N VAL A 240 -11.57 -3.33 6.09
CA VAL A 240 -12.26 -2.87 7.30
C VAL A 240 -13.33 -1.86 6.93
N GLY A 241 -14.56 -2.11 7.36
CA GLY A 241 -15.69 -1.20 7.22
C GLY A 241 -15.77 -0.22 8.38
N ILE A 242 -15.73 1.08 8.08
CA ILE A 242 -15.86 2.16 9.06
C ILE A 242 -16.90 3.16 8.57
N GLY A 243 -17.81 3.54 9.45
CA GLY A 243 -18.76 4.64 9.22
C GLY A 243 -18.75 5.59 10.41
N ILE A 244 -18.80 6.89 10.14
CA ILE A 244 -18.77 7.91 11.18
C ILE A 244 -19.91 8.90 10.93
N PRO A 245 -20.76 9.17 11.92
CA PRO A 245 -21.78 10.19 11.80
C PRO A 245 -21.17 11.57 12.09
N ILE A 246 -21.43 12.53 11.20
CA ILE A 246 -20.98 13.92 11.35
C ILE A 246 -22.20 14.75 11.76
N PRO A 247 -22.33 15.13 13.05
CA PRO A 247 -23.39 16.04 13.48
C PRO A 247 -23.16 17.43 12.88
N ILE A 248 -24.20 18.05 12.36
CA ILE A 248 -24.14 19.35 11.70
C ILE A 248 -24.35 20.43 12.76
N LEU A 249 -23.25 20.81 13.43
CA LEU A 249 -23.28 21.76 14.56
C LEU A 249 -23.19 23.22 14.13
N ASN A 250 -22.70 23.48 12.92
CA ASN A 250 -22.52 24.81 12.37
C ASN A 250 -22.57 24.79 10.84
N ILE A 251 -22.74 25.97 10.23
CA ILE A 251 -22.79 26.13 8.77
C ILE A 251 -21.48 25.72 8.07
N GLY A 252 -20.35 25.80 8.77
CA GLY A 252 -19.05 25.32 8.28
C GLY A 252 -19.04 23.81 8.07
N LEU A 253 -19.54 23.03 9.03
CA LEU A 253 -19.72 21.58 8.91
C LEU A 253 -20.73 21.22 7.80
N ALA A 254 -21.82 21.97 7.66
CA ALA A 254 -22.75 21.78 6.54
C ALA A 254 -22.05 21.96 5.18
N ARG A 255 -21.16 22.97 5.06
CA ARG A 255 -20.35 23.18 3.86
C ARG A 255 -19.33 22.06 3.63
N LYS A 256 -18.61 21.64 4.67
CA LYS A 256 -17.60 20.56 4.59
C LYS A 256 -18.21 19.23 4.18
N THR A 257 -19.37 18.88 4.74
CA THR A 257 -20.10 17.65 4.41
C THR A 257 -20.81 17.70 3.05
N ALA A 258 -20.79 18.85 2.37
CA ALA A 258 -21.28 19.02 1.01
C ALA A 258 -20.22 18.77 -0.08
N ILE A 259 -18.97 18.49 0.31
CA ILE A 259 -17.82 18.26 -0.59
C ILE A 259 -18.13 17.22 -1.68
N ARG A 260 -17.76 17.53 -2.92
CA ARG A 260 -17.96 16.67 -4.09
C ARG A 260 -16.68 15.99 -4.54
N ASP A 261 -16.83 14.85 -5.21
CA ASP A 261 -15.70 14.10 -5.77
C ASP A 261 -14.81 14.91 -6.75
N GLU A 262 -15.32 15.95 -7.39
CA GLU A 262 -14.54 16.84 -8.27
C GLU A 262 -13.60 17.79 -7.52
N GLU A 263 -13.94 18.11 -6.27
CA GLU A 263 -13.15 18.97 -5.39
C GLU A 263 -12.02 18.18 -4.71
N ILE A 264 -12.17 16.86 -4.62
CA ILE A 264 -11.19 15.98 -3.97
C ILE A 264 -10.13 15.55 -4.97
N LYS A 265 -9.01 16.28 -5.00
CA LYS A 265 -7.86 15.98 -5.84
C LYS A 265 -6.79 15.19 -5.10
N VAL A 266 -6.22 14.20 -5.77
CA VAL A 266 -5.14 13.35 -5.28
C VAL A 266 -3.97 13.31 -6.26
N PRO A 267 -2.72 13.14 -5.79
CA PRO A 267 -1.59 13.02 -6.70
C PRO A 267 -1.59 11.67 -7.41
N ILE A 268 -1.22 11.68 -8.69
CA ILE A 268 -0.83 10.49 -9.44
C ILE A 268 0.64 10.23 -9.15
N VAL A 269 0.95 9.10 -8.52
CA VAL A 269 2.26 8.74 -8.00
C VAL A 269 2.81 7.54 -8.75
N ASP A 270 4.04 7.65 -9.23
CA ASP A 270 4.74 6.56 -9.91
C ASP A 270 5.44 5.61 -8.93
N TYR A 271 4.86 4.43 -8.73
CA TYR A 271 5.42 3.36 -7.91
C TYR A 271 6.54 2.59 -8.61
N GLY A 272 6.78 2.87 -9.90
CA GLY A 272 7.93 2.36 -10.64
C GLY A 272 9.26 2.83 -10.05
N VAL A 273 9.32 4.00 -9.42
CA VAL A 273 10.54 4.47 -8.76
C VAL A 273 10.52 4.05 -7.29
N PRO A 274 11.40 3.12 -6.84
CA PRO A 274 11.33 2.51 -5.53
C PRO A 274 12.03 3.38 -4.46
N VAL A 275 11.66 4.66 -4.40
CA VAL A 275 12.11 5.61 -3.39
C VAL A 275 10.94 6.04 -2.52
N ARG A 276 11.23 6.63 -1.35
CA ARG A 276 10.21 7.13 -0.42
C ARG A 276 9.39 8.27 -1.04
N ASP A 277 10.09 9.29 -1.56
CA ASP A 277 9.46 10.43 -2.22
C ASP A 277 9.32 10.13 -3.71
N ARG A 278 8.24 9.42 -4.05
CA ARG A 278 7.99 8.95 -5.41
C ARG A 278 7.61 10.11 -6.34
N PRO A 279 8.00 10.08 -7.63
CA PRO A 279 7.61 11.10 -8.59
C PRO A 279 6.10 11.28 -8.68
N LYS A 280 5.66 12.54 -8.67
CA LYS A 280 4.26 12.94 -8.89
C LYS A 280 4.10 13.33 -10.35
N LEU A 281 3.17 12.68 -11.05
CA LEU A 281 2.92 12.89 -12.48
C LEU A 281 1.83 13.94 -12.74
N GLY A 282 1.13 14.38 -11.69
CA GLY A 282 0.02 15.32 -11.77
C GLY A 282 -0.99 15.08 -10.65
N PHE A 283 -2.16 15.71 -10.77
CA PHE A 283 -3.29 15.53 -9.87
C PHE A 283 -4.53 15.10 -10.64
N VAL A 284 -5.38 14.32 -9.98
CA VAL A 284 -6.64 13.83 -10.54
C VAL A 284 -7.74 13.88 -9.49
N SER A 285 -8.97 14.18 -9.89
CA SER A 285 -10.12 14.23 -8.98
C SER A 285 -10.71 12.83 -8.74
N TYR A 286 -11.41 12.65 -7.62
CA TYR A 286 -12.19 11.43 -7.39
C TYR A 286 -13.29 11.23 -8.43
N LYS A 287 -13.83 12.30 -9.02
CA LYS A 287 -14.82 12.21 -10.11
C LYS A 287 -14.22 11.51 -11.33
N GLU A 288 -13.02 11.91 -11.72
CA GLU A 288 -12.27 11.26 -12.80
C GLU A 288 -11.87 9.83 -12.43
N LEU A 289 -11.38 9.59 -11.21
CA LEU A 289 -11.04 8.23 -10.75
C LEU A 289 -12.24 7.28 -10.80
N LYS A 290 -13.41 7.74 -10.34
CA LYS A 290 -14.67 6.98 -10.35
C LYS A 290 -15.24 6.78 -11.76
N SER A 291 -14.83 7.59 -12.75
CA SER A 291 -15.17 7.36 -14.16
C SER A 291 -14.52 6.10 -14.75
N GLY A 292 -13.49 5.56 -14.08
CA GLY A 292 -12.75 4.37 -14.51
C GLY A 292 -11.61 4.64 -15.49
N THR A 293 -11.39 5.89 -15.92
CA THR A 293 -10.26 6.25 -16.78
C THR A 293 -9.71 7.63 -16.45
N ILE A 294 -8.39 7.81 -16.56
CA ILE A 294 -7.69 9.08 -16.34
C ILE A 294 -6.67 9.32 -17.46
N THR A 295 -6.07 10.50 -17.50
CA THR A 295 -5.00 10.83 -18.46
C THR A 295 -3.65 10.90 -17.74
N ILE A 296 -2.67 10.12 -18.22
CA ILE A 296 -1.27 10.17 -17.76
C ILE A 296 -0.40 10.39 -18.99
N ASN A 297 0.42 11.45 -18.99
CA ASN A 297 1.31 11.80 -20.11
C ASN A 297 0.59 11.83 -21.49
N GLY A 298 -0.61 12.40 -21.53
CA GLY A 298 -1.43 12.51 -22.74
C GLY A 298 -2.09 11.20 -23.20
N LYS A 299 -1.93 10.09 -22.45
CA LYS A 299 -2.55 8.80 -22.76
C LYS A 299 -3.67 8.47 -21.79
N LYS A 300 -4.75 7.88 -22.30
CA LYS A 300 -5.88 7.39 -21.49
C LYS A 300 -5.49 6.08 -20.81
N VAL A 301 -5.62 6.03 -19.49
CA VAL A 301 -5.22 4.90 -18.64
C VAL A 301 -6.44 4.41 -17.86
N LYS A 302 -6.64 3.09 -17.82
CA LYS A 302 -7.71 2.47 -17.01
C LYS A 302 -7.38 2.58 -15.53
N VAL A 303 -8.39 2.90 -14.73
CA VAL A 303 -8.27 3.05 -13.29
C VAL A 303 -9.21 2.10 -12.57
N SER A 304 -8.76 1.54 -11.44
CA SER A 304 -9.60 0.67 -10.62
C SER A 304 -9.52 1.04 -9.13
N PRO A 305 -10.65 1.05 -8.42
CA PRO A 305 -10.66 1.28 -6.98
C PRO A 305 -10.19 0.03 -6.23
N LEU A 306 -9.46 0.23 -5.14
CA LEU A 306 -9.12 -0.79 -4.15
C LEU A 306 -10.12 -0.79 -2.98
N SER A 307 -10.97 0.23 -2.89
CA SER A 307 -12.04 0.36 -1.90
C SER A 307 -13.40 0.01 -2.51
N SER A 308 -14.29 -0.63 -1.75
CA SER A 308 -15.66 -0.90 -2.19
C SER A 308 -16.55 0.31 -1.92
N ILE A 309 -16.88 1.06 -2.97
CA ILE A 309 -17.82 2.17 -2.87
C ILE A 309 -19.22 1.66 -2.51
N LYS A 310 -19.64 0.51 -3.09
CA LYS A 310 -20.92 -0.14 -2.78
C LYS A 310 -21.04 -0.44 -1.28
N THR A 311 -20.02 -1.06 -0.70
CA THR A 311 -20.03 -1.41 0.74
C THR A 311 -19.96 -0.16 1.61
N ALA A 312 -19.24 0.88 1.18
CA ALA A 312 -19.19 2.15 1.89
C ALA A 312 -20.55 2.87 1.94
N ILE A 313 -21.32 2.83 0.85
CA ILE A 313 -22.72 3.32 0.82
C ILE A 313 -23.56 2.50 1.80
N GLU A 314 -23.46 1.17 1.75
CA GLU A 314 -24.21 0.30 2.66
C GLU A 314 -23.89 0.58 4.13
N ILE A 315 -22.63 0.84 4.47
CA ILE A 315 -22.21 1.24 5.82
C ILE A 315 -22.86 2.57 6.23
N ALA A 316 -22.83 3.59 5.36
CA ALA A 316 -23.42 4.89 5.65
C ALA A 316 -24.95 4.81 5.82
N GLU A 317 -25.62 3.98 5.02
CA GLU A 317 -27.06 3.71 5.11
C GLU A 317 -27.42 2.93 6.38
N THR A 318 -26.62 1.91 6.73
CA THR A 318 -26.82 1.13 7.96
C THR A 318 -26.64 2.00 9.20
N LEU A 319 -25.60 2.82 9.22
CA LEU A 319 -25.37 3.77 10.31
C LEU A 319 -26.50 4.79 10.42
N LYS A 320 -27.01 5.30 9.28
CA LYS A 320 -28.17 6.20 9.25
C LYS A 320 -29.38 5.52 9.90
N LYS A 321 -29.69 4.30 9.49
CA LYS A 321 -30.80 3.52 10.03
C LYS A 321 -30.67 3.32 11.54
N TRP A 322 -29.48 2.97 12.04
CA TRP A 322 -29.28 2.79 13.48
C TRP A 322 -29.50 4.07 14.28
N ILE A 323 -29.17 5.24 13.72
CA ILE A 323 -29.42 6.54 14.35
C ILE A 323 -30.92 6.84 14.36
N GLU A 324 -31.61 6.67 13.23
CA GLU A 324 -33.06 6.89 13.10
C GLU A 324 -33.87 5.97 14.02
N GLU A 325 -33.41 4.73 14.24
CA GLU A 325 -34.05 3.74 15.12
C GLU A 325 -33.64 3.88 16.60
N GLY A 326 -32.77 4.84 16.95
CA GLY A 326 -32.30 5.02 18.33
C GLY A 326 -31.38 3.90 18.85
N LEU A 327 -30.83 3.08 17.95
CA LEU A 327 -29.88 2.00 18.25
C LEU A 327 -28.43 2.51 18.34
N PHE A 328 -28.15 3.68 17.77
CA PHE A 328 -26.83 4.30 17.77
C PHE A 328 -26.92 5.77 18.19
N TYR A 329 -26.30 6.09 19.33
CA TYR A 329 -26.25 7.46 19.85
C TYR A 329 -24.96 8.16 19.41
N LEU A 330 -25.10 9.44 19.06
CA LEU A 330 -23.97 10.31 18.78
C LEU A 330 -23.22 10.65 20.07
N THR A 331 -21.94 10.96 19.94
CA THR A 331 -21.08 11.37 21.06
C THR A 331 -20.18 12.50 20.60
N SER A 332 -20.05 13.53 21.43
CA SER A 332 -18.97 14.50 21.28
C SER A 332 -17.62 13.82 21.57
N PRO A 333 -16.54 14.21 20.87
CA PRO A 333 -15.21 13.73 21.21
C PRO A 333 -14.83 14.23 22.61
N VAL A 334 -14.23 13.34 23.40
CA VAL A 334 -13.66 13.66 24.71
C VAL A 334 -12.39 14.51 24.55
N GLU A 335 -11.63 14.22 23.49
CA GLU A 335 -10.43 14.95 23.10
C GLU A 335 -10.41 15.09 21.57
N ARG A 336 -10.05 16.28 21.08
CA ARG A 336 -9.92 16.53 19.64
C ARG A 336 -8.62 15.93 19.11
N LEU A 337 -8.63 15.50 17.85
CA LEU A 337 -7.40 15.11 17.18
C LEU A 337 -6.55 16.34 16.84
N PRO A 338 -5.22 16.21 16.85
CA PRO A 338 -4.33 17.29 16.43
C PRO A 338 -4.55 17.65 14.96
N ILE A 339 -4.43 18.94 14.63
CA ILE A 339 -4.60 19.46 13.26
C ILE A 339 -3.29 19.95 12.63
N ASP A 340 -2.23 20.08 13.44
CA ASP A 340 -0.98 20.75 13.10
C ASP A 340 0.24 19.82 13.10
N THR A 341 0.03 18.52 13.30
CA THR A 341 1.09 17.52 13.23
C THR A 341 1.55 17.27 11.79
N GLU A 342 2.80 16.86 11.66
CA GLU A 342 3.41 16.43 10.40
C GLU A 342 4.05 15.07 10.58
N PHE A 343 3.83 14.16 9.64
CA PHE A 343 4.50 12.87 9.66
C PHE A 343 5.97 13.04 9.26
N LYS A 344 6.87 12.77 10.21
CA LYS A 344 8.32 12.81 9.96
C LYS A 344 8.79 11.47 9.39
N PRO A 345 9.52 11.47 8.27
CA PRO A 345 10.12 10.26 7.79
C PRO A 345 11.23 9.76 8.74
N MET A 346 11.55 8.48 8.65
CA MET A 346 12.66 7.88 9.39
C MET A 346 13.98 8.63 9.13
N ARG A 347 14.67 9.05 10.19
CA ARG A 347 16.02 9.62 10.12
C ARG A 347 17.00 8.50 9.77
N GLN A 348 17.72 8.67 8.67
CA GLN A 348 18.78 7.76 8.23
C GLN A 348 20.12 8.48 8.37
N LYS A 349 21.12 7.80 8.95
CA LYS A 349 22.49 8.34 9.05
C LYS A 349 23.31 8.01 7.82
N GLU A 350 23.06 6.86 7.22
CA GLU A 350 23.73 6.42 6.00
C GLU A 350 23.06 7.02 4.78
N LYS A 351 23.88 7.47 3.82
CA LYS A 351 23.39 7.98 2.55
C LYS A 351 23.12 6.79 1.62
N THR A 352 21.86 6.62 1.22
CA THR A 352 21.52 5.71 0.12
C THR A 352 22.14 6.20 -1.17
N LEU A 353 22.86 5.33 -1.86
CA LEU A 353 23.43 5.62 -3.17
C LEU A 353 22.39 5.36 -4.26
N LEU A 354 22.32 6.27 -5.22
CA LEU A 354 21.38 6.23 -6.33
C LEU A 354 22.10 5.89 -7.63
N VAL A 355 21.35 5.41 -8.62
CA VAL A 355 21.89 5.12 -9.96
C VAL A 355 22.61 6.33 -10.57
N ARG A 356 22.10 7.54 -10.38
CA ARG A 356 22.75 8.78 -10.84
C ARG A 356 24.16 9.00 -10.26
N ASP A 357 24.47 8.42 -9.11
CA ASP A 357 25.77 8.59 -8.45
C ASP A 357 26.85 7.73 -9.15
N ILE A 358 26.45 6.79 -10.01
CA ILE A 358 27.33 5.74 -10.57
C ILE A 358 27.19 5.56 -12.08
N VAL A 359 26.14 6.13 -12.68
CA VAL A 359 25.83 6.03 -14.11
C VAL A 359 27.03 6.45 -14.97
N GLN A 360 27.33 5.63 -15.96
CA GLN A 360 28.40 5.88 -16.92
C GLN A 360 27.83 6.28 -18.28
N LYS A 361 28.65 6.95 -19.09
CA LYS A 361 28.33 7.21 -20.49
C LYS A 361 28.20 5.88 -21.21
N VAL A 362 27.10 5.72 -21.93
CA VAL A 362 26.80 4.51 -22.71
C VAL A 362 27.32 4.63 -24.14
N ILE A 363 27.80 3.51 -24.69
CA ILE A 363 28.07 3.39 -26.13
C ILE A 363 26.82 2.92 -26.83
N THR A 364 26.44 3.63 -27.91
CA THR A 364 25.21 3.33 -28.66
C THR A 364 25.47 2.92 -30.10
N CYS A 365 24.54 2.17 -30.67
CA CYS A 365 24.46 1.90 -32.10
C CYS A 365 23.03 2.02 -32.64
N ARG A 366 22.92 2.03 -33.96
CA ARG A 366 21.67 1.93 -34.70
C ARG A 366 21.41 0.49 -35.12
N GLU A 367 20.15 0.19 -35.39
CA GLU A 367 19.71 -1.15 -35.74
C GLU A 367 20.20 -1.62 -37.12
N ASP A 368 20.46 -0.68 -38.01
CA ASP A 368 20.96 -0.85 -39.37
C ASP A 368 22.50 -0.88 -39.45
N GLU A 369 23.21 -0.73 -38.33
CA GLU A 369 24.68 -0.89 -38.31
C GLU A 369 25.10 -2.35 -38.48
N GLU A 370 26.28 -2.56 -39.08
CA GLU A 370 26.87 -3.88 -39.27
C GLU A 370 27.40 -4.46 -37.94
N ILE A 371 27.31 -5.79 -37.78
CA ILE A 371 27.83 -6.50 -36.60
C ILE A 371 29.30 -6.18 -36.37
N ARG A 372 30.07 -6.07 -37.46
CA ARG A 372 31.50 -5.75 -37.42
C ARG A 372 31.79 -4.38 -36.82
N ASP A 373 30.95 -3.39 -37.08
CA ASP A 373 31.14 -2.04 -36.55
C ASP A 373 30.77 -1.97 -35.06
N VAL A 374 29.73 -2.70 -34.65
CA VAL A 374 29.38 -2.86 -33.23
C VAL A 374 30.48 -3.61 -32.47
N ALA A 375 31.05 -4.66 -33.05
CA ALA A 375 32.18 -5.39 -32.48
C ALA A 375 33.42 -4.49 -32.33
N ARG A 376 33.68 -3.62 -33.31
CA ARG A 376 34.76 -2.61 -33.21
C ARG A 376 34.52 -1.64 -32.06
N LYS A 377 33.29 -1.13 -31.90
CA LYS A 377 32.93 -0.28 -30.75
C LYS A 377 33.16 -0.96 -29.40
N ILE A 378 32.81 -2.25 -29.27
CA ILE A 378 33.06 -3.04 -28.04
C ILE A 378 34.55 -3.05 -27.68
N ILE A 379 35.42 -3.25 -28.68
CA ILE A 379 36.88 -3.28 -28.50
C ILE A 379 37.42 -1.88 -28.21
N ASP A 380 37.12 -0.91 -29.07
CA ASP A 380 37.69 0.45 -29.01
C ASP A 380 37.33 1.17 -27.70
N TYR A 381 36.10 0.96 -27.21
CA TYR A 381 35.63 1.58 -25.97
C TYR A 381 35.78 0.68 -24.74
N ALA A 382 36.31 -0.54 -24.90
CA ALA A 382 36.47 -1.54 -23.84
C ALA A 382 35.18 -1.77 -23.01
N VAL A 383 34.05 -1.94 -23.71
CA VAL A 383 32.73 -2.14 -23.10
C VAL A 383 32.16 -3.51 -23.46
N ASN A 384 31.34 -4.09 -22.58
CA ASN A 384 30.67 -5.38 -22.85
C ASN A 384 29.24 -5.23 -23.40
N HIS A 385 28.68 -4.01 -23.35
CA HIS A 385 27.27 -3.76 -23.64
C HIS A 385 27.15 -2.52 -24.53
N VAL A 386 26.49 -2.68 -25.68
CA VAL A 386 26.17 -1.59 -26.60
C VAL A 386 24.65 -1.45 -26.67
N VAL A 387 24.18 -0.23 -26.44
CA VAL A 387 22.74 0.07 -26.40
C VAL A 387 22.24 0.51 -27.78
N VAL A 388 21.20 -0.14 -28.27
CA VAL A 388 20.60 0.19 -29.57
C VAL A 388 19.56 1.28 -29.37
N VAL A 389 19.64 2.35 -30.18
CA VAL A 389 18.75 3.50 -30.12
C VAL A 389 18.18 3.87 -31.50
N ASN A 390 16.99 4.48 -31.51
CA ASN A 390 16.40 5.06 -32.73
C ASN A 390 16.93 6.49 -33.02
N GLU A 391 16.40 7.12 -34.07
CA GLU A 391 16.67 8.52 -34.47
C GLU A 391 16.55 9.55 -33.35
N ARG A 392 15.64 9.31 -32.41
CA ARG A 392 15.33 10.22 -31.31
C ARG A 392 16.20 9.95 -30.07
N GLY A 393 17.11 8.98 -30.13
CA GLY A 393 17.92 8.53 -29.00
C GLY A 393 17.14 7.69 -27.99
N GLU A 394 16.00 7.12 -28.39
CA GLU A 394 15.18 6.27 -27.55
C GLU A 394 15.65 4.82 -27.62
N LEU A 395 15.62 4.12 -26.50
CA LEU A 395 16.05 2.73 -26.36
C LEU A 395 15.20 1.75 -27.19
N THR A 396 15.84 1.05 -28.14
CA THR A 396 15.22 0.01 -28.97
C THR A 396 15.78 -1.40 -28.74
N GLY A 397 16.95 -1.53 -28.10
CA GLY A 397 17.56 -2.82 -27.84
C GLY A 397 18.89 -2.75 -27.11
N ILE A 398 19.50 -3.91 -26.87
CA ILE A 398 20.87 -4.04 -26.35
C ILE A 398 21.56 -5.21 -27.04
N VAL A 399 22.87 -5.07 -27.27
CA VAL A 399 23.76 -6.10 -27.80
C VAL A 399 24.95 -6.22 -26.88
N THR A 400 25.33 -7.44 -26.54
CA THR A 400 26.46 -7.74 -25.67
C THR A 400 27.62 -8.39 -26.45
N SER A 401 28.81 -8.40 -25.87
CA SER A 401 29.95 -9.16 -26.41
C SER A 401 29.60 -10.63 -26.64
N TRP A 402 28.79 -11.24 -25.77
CA TRP A 402 28.27 -12.60 -25.94
C TRP A 402 27.36 -12.75 -27.18
N ASP A 403 26.50 -11.77 -27.46
CA ASP A 403 25.63 -11.81 -28.64
C ASP A 403 26.44 -11.76 -29.94
N ILE A 404 27.53 -10.98 -29.98
CA ILE A 404 28.47 -10.94 -31.10
C ILE A 404 29.17 -12.30 -31.26
N THR A 405 29.70 -12.88 -30.18
CA THR A 405 30.34 -14.20 -30.22
C THR A 405 29.38 -15.27 -30.75
N ARG A 406 28.13 -15.26 -30.26
CA ARG A 406 27.08 -16.16 -30.72
C ARG A 406 26.75 -15.95 -32.20
N ALA A 407 26.69 -14.69 -32.66
CA ALA A 407 26.44 -14.36 -34.07
C ALA A 407 27.49 -14.99 -35.00
N VAL A 408 28.77 -14.86 -34.65
CA VAL A 408 29.88 -15.44 -35.41
C VAL A 408 29.80 -16.96 -35.46
N ALA A 409 29.47 -17.60 -34.34
CA ALA A 409 29.33 -19.06 -34.27
C ALA A 409 28.14 -19.59 -35.09
N GLU A 410 27.05 -18.81 -35.16
CA GLU A 410 25.82 -19.18 -35.88
C GLU A 410 25.82 -18.71 -37.35
N GLY A 411 26.84 -17.98 -37.81
CA GLY A 411 26.90 -17.42 -39.16
C GLY A 411 25.82 -16.36 -39.42
N LYS A 412 25.49 -15.55 -38.41
CA LYS A 412 24.55 -14.43 -38.54
C LYS A 412 25.28 -13.17 -38.96
N ASP A 413 24.79 -12.56 -40.04
CA ASP A 413 25.40 -11.34 -40.61
C ASP A 413 24.68 -10.05 -40.21
N LYS A 414 23.39 -10.12 -39.85
CA LYS A 414 22.58 -8.93 -39.54
C LYS A 414 22.50 -8.66 -38.04
N LEU A 415 22.75 -7.40 -37.66
CA LEU A 415 22.63 -6.96 -36.27
C LEU A 415 21.20 -7.17 -35.74
N SER A 416 20.18 -6.95 -36.57
CA SER A 416 18.77 -7.16 -36.23
C SER A 416 18.46 -8.53 -35.60
N ASP A 417 19.25 -9.54 -35.97
CA ASP A 417 19.03 -10.95 -35.61
C ASP A 417 19.62 -11.30 -34.24
N ILE A 418 20.40 -10.40 -33.64
CA ILE A 418 21.06 -10.58 -32.36
C ILE A 418 20.68 -9.54 -31.31
N ILE A 419 19.91 -8.52 -31.68
CA ILE A 419 19.43 -7.48 -30.75
C ILE A 419 18.45 -8.08 -29.75
N THR A 420 18.77 -7.93 -28.47
CA THR A 420 17.78 -8.15 -27.41
C THR A 420 16.85 -6.95 -27.31
N ARG A 421 15.59 -7.14 -27.73
CA ARG A 421 14.57 -6.06 -27.75
C ARG A 421 13.93 -5.78 -26.40
N LYS A 422 13.77 -6.80 -25.58
CA LYS A 422 13.16 -6.68 -24.24
C LYS A 422 14.24 -6.29 -23.23
N VAL A 423 14.62 -5.03 -23.26
CA VAL A 423 15.68 -4.47 -22.41
C VAL A 423 15.13 -4.14 -21.03
N ILE A 424 15.78 -4.67 -19.99
CA ILE A 424 15.54 -4.27 -18.60
C ILE A 424 16.34 -3.00 -18.34
N THR A 425 15.70 -1.98 -17.77
CA THR A 425 16.26 -0.62 -17.66
C THR A 425 16.32 -0.12 -16.23
N ALA A 426 17.00 0.99 -16.03
CA ALA A 426 17.14 1.71 -14.76
C ALA A 426 16.69 3.19 -14.87
N ARG A 427 16.44 3.83 -13.71
CA ARG A 427 16.12 5.27 -13.59
C ARG A 427 17.20 5.98 -12.78
N MET A 428 17.44 7.26 -13.03
CA MET A 428 18.46 8.03 -12.30
C MET A 428 18.19 8.11 -10.79
N GLU A 429 16.92 8.11 -10.41
CA GLU A 429 16.44 8.29 -9.06
C GLU A 429 16.30 6.99 -8.27
N GLU A 430 16.51 5.82 -8.89
CA GLU A 430 16.36 4.55 -8.16
C GLU A 430 17.61 4.23 -7.31
N PRO A 431 17.46 3.54 -6.15
CA PRO A 431 18.58 3.05 -5.36
C PRO A 431 19.39 1.99 -6.10
N ILE A 432 20.70 1.99 -5.89
CA ILE A 432 21.62 1.01 -6.51
C ILE A 432 21.23 -0.41 -6.12
N GLU A 433 20.81 -0.65 -4.88
CA GLU A 433 20.42 -1.98 -4.40
C GLU A 433 19.20 -2.52 -5.15
N ALA A 434 18.28 -1.63 -5.56
CA ALA A 434 17.13 -2.01 -6.37
C ALA A 434 17.56 -2.39 -7.79
N ALA A 435 18.50 -1.64 -8.38
CA ALA A 435 19.10 -1.97 -9.67
C ALA A 435 19.88 -3.30 -9.62
N ALA A 436 20.69 -3.51 -8.57
CA ALA A 436 21.46 -4.74 -8.34
C ALA A 436 20.56 -5.97 -8.19
N ARG A 437 19.48 -5.84 -7.40
CA ARG A 437 18.49 -6.92 -7.27
C ARG A 437 17.83 -7.25 -8.61
N ARG A 438 17.54 -6.23 -9.43
CA ARG A 438 17.00 -6.42 -10.78
C ARG A 438 18.01 -7.15 -11.69
N MET A 439 19.29 -6.75 -11.66
CA MET A 439 20.37 -7.46 -12.38
C MET A 439 20.44 -8.94 -11.98
N ALA A 440 20.43 -9.24 -10.68
CA ALA A 440 20.45 -10.61 -10.16
C ALA A 440 19.21 -11.42 -10.57
N GLN A 441 18.02 -10.83 -10.44
CA GLN A 441 16.75 -11.47 -10.79
C GLN A 441 16.68 -11.86 -12.27
N TYR A 442 17.16 -10.98 -13.17
CA TYR A 442 17.14 -11.22 -14.61
C TYR A 442 18.42 -11.88 -15.13
N GLN A 443 19.39 -12.18 -14.25
CA GLN A 443 20.69 -12.74 -14.60
C GLN A 443 21.42 -11.93 -15.68
N ILE A 444 21.37 -10.60 -15.57
CA ILE A 444 22.01 -9.65 -16.50
C ILE A 444 23.08 -8.83 -15.80
N SER A 445 24.09 -8.40 -16.53
CA SER A 445 25.26 -7.67 -15.99
C SER A 445 25.22 -6.16 -16.22
N ALA A 446 24.20 -5.62 -16.88
CA ALA A 446 24.03 -4.18 -17.06
C ALA A 446 22.57 -3.76 -17.23
N LEU A 447 22.28 -2.50 -16.91
CA LEU A 447 20.99 -1.84 -17.09
C LEU A 447 21.18 -0.49 -17.78
N PRO A 448 20.64 -0.29 -18.99
CA PRO A 448 20.55 1.05 -19.58
C PRO A 448 19.69 1.97 -18.72
N VAL A 449 20.21 3.15 -18.43
CA VAL A 449 19.51 4.20 -17.68
C VAL A 449 18.75 5.08 -18.65
N ILE A 450 17.44 5.22 -18.46
CA ILE A 450 16.56 5.96 -19.38
C ILE A 450 15.69 7.00 -18.66
N ASP A 451 15.28 8.03 -19.39
CA ASP A 451 14.26 9.00 -18.94
C ASP A 451 12.81 8.53 -19.22
N HIS A 452 11.82 9.29 -18.75
CA HIS A 452 10.40 8.97 -18.92
C HIS A 452 9.93 8.83 -20.38
N ARG A 453 10.69 9.38 -21.35
CA ARG A 453 10.46 9.25 -22.80
C ARG A 453 11.28 8.12 -23.43
N ARG A 454 11.92 7.28 -22.60
CA ARG A 454 12.85 6.20 -22.99
C ARG A 454 14.14 6.70 -23.66
N LYS A 455 14.46 7.98 -23.56
CA LYS A 455 15.74 8.49 -24.02
C LYS A 455 16.85 7.92 -23.16
N VAL A 456 17.90 7.40 -23.79
CA VAL A 456 19.02 6.80 -23.07
C VAL A 456 19.88 7.90 -22.46
N LEU A 457 20.11 7.81 -21.16
CA LEU A 457 20.92 8.74 -20.36
C LEU A 457 22.31 8.17 -20.04
N GLY A 458 22.41 6.84 -19.97
CA GLY A 458 23.66 6.15 -19.64
C GLY A 458 23.45 4.66 -19.42
N ILE A 459 24.40 4.02 -18.77
CA ILE A 459 24.35 2.60 -18.39
C ILE A 459 24.99 2.41 -17.01
N ILE A 460 24.51 1.42 -16.27
CA ILE A 460 25.16 0.91 -15.06
C ILE A 460 25.44 -0.57 -15.23
N THR A 461 26.59 -1.03 -14.73
CA THR A 461 27.00 -2.43 -14.79
C THR A 461 27.11 -3.06 -13.40
N SER A 462 27.05 -4.38 -13.34
CA SER A 462 27.31 -5.15 -12.11
C SER A 462 28.70 -4.88 -11.51
N GLU A 463 29.70 -4.55 -12.36
CA GLU A 463 31.02 -4.13 -11.91
C GLU A 463 30.99 -2.78 -11.21
N ASP A 464 30.24 -1.80 -11.74
CA ASP A 464 30.10 -0.47 -11.11
C ASP A 464 29.46 -0.59 -9.72
N VAL A 465 28.43 -1.43 -9.61
CA VAL A 465 27.77 -1.74 -8.32
C VAL A 465 28.76 -2.36 -7.34
N THR A 466 29.53 -3.36 -7.79
CA THR A 466 30.48 -4.08 -6.94
C THR A 466 31.62 -3.18 -6.45
N LYS A 467 32.19 -2.34 -7.32
CA LYS A 467 33.25 -1.38 -6.97
C LYS A 467 32.85 -0.44 -5.83
N ILE A 468 31.58 -0.10 -5.75
CA ILE A 468 31.05 0.87 -4.80
C ILE A 468 30.69 0.21 -3.47
N LEU A 469 30.06 -0.96 -3.50
CA LEU A 469 29.79 -1.76 -2.30
C LEU A 469 31.11 -2.17 -1.61
N GLY A 470 32.14 -2.53 -2.38
CA GLY A 470 33.46 -2.86 -1.83
C GLY A 470 34.16 -1.68 -1.14
N ARG A 471 33.83 -0.43 -1.50
CA ARG A 471 34.35 0.77 -0.82
C ARG A 471 33.62 1.08 0.48
N GLN A 472 32.37 0.65 0.63
CA GLN A 472 31.58 0.82 1.86
C GLN A 472 31.89 -0.23 2.93
N ILE A 473 32.33 -1.44 2.55
CA ILE A 473 32.72 -2.49 3.51
C ILE A 473 34.08 -2.20 4.15
N ASN A 474 34.92 -1.40 3.48
CA ASN A 474 36.31 -1.10 3.88
C ASN A 474 36.50 0.28 4.51
N GLY A 475 35.43 1.02 4.80
CA GLY A 475 35.46 2.34 5.45
C GLY A 475 34.42 2.42 6.54
#